data_AF-A0A2I3RM17-F1
#
_entry.id   AF-A0A2I3RM17-F1
#
_cell.length_a   1.000
_cell.length_b   1.000
_cell.length_c   1.000
_cell.angle_alpha   90.00
_cell.angle_beta   90.00
_cell.angle_gamma   90.00
#
_symmetry.space_group_name_H-M   'P 1'
#
loop_
_entity.id
_entity.type
_entity.pdbx_description
1 polymer ?
#
loop_
_entity_poly.entity_id
_entity_poly.type
_entity_poly.pdbx_seq_one_letter_code
_entity_poly.pdbx_strand_id
1 'polypeptide(L)'
;MGKFMKPGKVLLVLAGHYSGRKAIIMKNIDDGTSDHPYMIAAMGKKKIAKRSKIKSFVTVYNYDHLMPTRYSVDIPLNKTVISKDVFRDPALKRKARQEVKVKFEERYKIGKNKWFFQKLRF
;
A
#
# COMPACT_ATOMS: atom_id res chain seq x y z
N MET A 1 -3.06 -8.79 26.08
CA MET A 1 -2.37 -8.70 24.76
C MET A 1 -3.19 -7.82 23.83
N GLY A 2 -2.59 -6.80 23.21
CA GLY A 2 -3.30 -5.85 22.34
C GLY A 2 -3.41 -6.32 20.88
N LYS A 3 -4.48 -5.93 20.17
CA LYS A 3 -4.69 -6.23 18.74
C LYS A 3 -3.62 -5.54 17.87
N PHE A 4 -2.90 -6.29 17.05
CA PHE A 4 -1.78 -5.78 16.23
C PHE A 4 -2.10 -5.60 14.74
N MET A 5 -3.20 -6.16 14.23
CA MET A 5 -3.67 -5.95 12.85
C MET A 5 -4.49 -4.65 12.74
N LYS A 6 -3.79 -3.51 12.71
CA LYS A 6 -4.38 -2.16 12.65
C LYS A 6 -4.25 -1.52 11.26
N PRO A 7 -5.07 -0.53 10.89
CA PRO A 7 -4.89 0.21 9.63
C PRO A 7 -3.49 0.82 9.56
N GLY A 8 -2.96 0.96 8.35
CA GLY A 8 -1.59 1.41 8.15
C GLY A 8 -0.54 0.35 8.47
N LYS A 9 -0.88 -0.80 9.08
CA LYS A 9 0.06 -1.91 9.21
C LYS A 9 0.33 -2.55 7.86
N VAL A 10 1.60 -2.86 7.64
CA VAL A 10 2.03 -3.60 6.46
C VAL A 10 1.88 -5.09 6.74
N LEU A 11 1.29 -5.79 5.79
CA LEU A 11 1.13 -7.24 5.78
C LEU A 11 1.83 -7.81 4.54
N LEU A 12 2.21 -9.08 4.62
CA LEU A 12 2.62 -9.88 3.48
C LEU A 12 1.47 -10.80 3.08
N VAL A 13 1.15 -10.83 1.79
CA VAL A 13 0.16 -11.76 1.26
C VAL A 13 0.82 -13.13 1.08
N LEU A 14 0.24 -14.16 1.70
CA LEU A 14 0.77 -15.52 1.66
C LEU A 14 0.22 -16.32 0.47
N ALA A 15 -1.04 -16.09 0.09
CA ALA A 15 -1.75 -16.90 -0.89
C ALA A 15 -2.49 -16.08 -1.96
N GLY A 16 -2.75 -16.71 -3.11
CA GLY A 16 -3.48 -16.13 -4.24
C GLY A 16 -2.61 -15.34 -5.22
N HIS A 17 -3.26 -14.63 -6.15
CA HIS A 17 -2.59 -13.96 -7.28
C HIS A 17 -1.54 -12.91 -6.87
N TYR A 18 -1.65 -12.36 -5.66
CA TYR A 18 -0.73 -11.36 -5.12
C TYR A 18 0.17 -11.92 -4.00
N SER A 19 0.36 -13.24 -3.93
CA SER A 19 1.30 -13.85 -2.98
C SER A 19 2.71 -13.24 -3.09
N GLY A 20 3.38 -13.11 -1.94
CA GLY A 20 4.68 -12.46 -1.82
C GLY A 20 4.66 -10.94 -1.98
N ARG A 21 3.49 -10.30 -2.19
CA ARG A 21 3.37 -8.84 -2.24
C ARG A 21 3.07 -8.25 -0.88
N LYS A 22 3.56 -7.03 -0.68
CA LYS A 22 3.31 -6.20 0.49
C LYS A 22 1.98 -5.46 0.31
N ALA A 23 1.17 -5.43 1.36
CA ALA A 23 -0.14 -4.77 1.39
C ALA A 23 -0.27 -3.91 2.66
N ILE A 24 -1.14 -2.90 2.63
CA ILE A 24 -1.45 -2.04 3.78
C ILE A 24 -2.89 -2.29 4.19
N ILE A 25 -3.15 -2.49 5.49
CA ILE A 25 -4.53 -2.56 6.01
C ILE A 25 -5.18 -1.19 5.90
N MET A 26 -6.37 -1.12 5.32
CA MET A 26 -7.02 0.15 5.00
C MET A 26 -8.11 0.59 5.97
N LYS A 27 -8.88 -0.36 6.52
CA LYS A 27 -9.98 -0.07 7.47
C LYS A 27 -10.02 -1.11 8.61
N ASN A 28 -9.98 -0.59 9.84
CA ASN A 28 -10.24 -1.14 11.18
C ASN A 28 -10.44 0.12 12.09
N ILE A 29 -11.25 0.05 13.15
CA ILE A 29 -11.72 1.18 13.97
C ILE A 29 -10.63 1.64 14.98
N ASP A 30 -10.40 2.97 15.04
CA ASP A 30 -9.56 3.84 15.93
C ASP A 30 -8.02 4.03 15.70
N ASP A 31 -7.55 5.25 16.06
CA ASP A 31 -6.61 6.19 15.37
C ASP A 31 -5.07 6.24 15.75
N GLY A 32 -4.25 6.98 14.95
CA GLY A 32 -2.99 7.69 15.37
C GLY A 32 -1.69 7.64 14.49
N THR A 33 -1.01 8.80 14.25
CA THR A 33 -0.09 9.26 13.14
C THR A 33 1.45 9.40 13.47
N SER A 34 2.34 9.61 12.44
CA SER A 34 3.46 10.62 12.34
C SER A 34 4.62 10.30 11.34
N ASP A 35 5.38 11.32 10.89
CA ASP A 35 6.07 11.40 9.59
C ASP A 35 7.47 12.13 9.59
N HIS A 36 8.51 11.68 8.86
CA HIS A 36 9.79 12.43 8.58
C HIS A 36 10.46 12.07 7.21
N PRO A 37 11.08 13.00 6.44
CA PRO A 37 11.63 12.74 5.08
C PRO A 37 13.18 12.77 4.91
N TYR A 38 13.70 12.04 3.90
CA TYR A 38 15.01 12.26 3.24
C TYR A 38 15.13 11.56 1.85
N MET A 39 16.01 12.10 0.98
CA MET A 39 16.07 11.96 -0.50
C MET A 39 17.14 10.95 -1.01
N ILE A 40 17.02 10.39 -2.24
CA ILE A 40 18.07 9.57 -2.92
C ILE A 40 18.28 9.92 -4.41
N ALA A 41 19.55 10.14 -4.75
CA ALA A 41 20.40 9.98 -5.97
C ALA A 41 19.88 9.92 -7.43
N ALA A 42 20.79 10.37 -8.32
CA ALA A 42 20.61 10.80 -9.71
C ALA A 42 20.42 9.69 -10.76
N MET A 43 19.34 9.82 -11.54
CA MET A 43 19.06 9.16 -12.82
C MET A 43 18.42 10.22 -13.75
N GLY A 44 18.44 10.00 -15.08
CA GLY A 44 17.77 10.91 -16.02
C GLY A 44 16.25 11.00 -15.77
N LYS A 45 15.69 12.21 -15.77
CA LYS A 45 14.30 12.50 -15.37
C LYS A 45 13.25 11.59 -16.04
N LYS A 46 13.41 11.31 -17.35
CA LYS A 46 12.52 10.40 -18.11
C LYS A 46 12.61 8.94 -17.63
N LYS A 47 13.82 8.46 -17.31
CA LYS A 47 14.07 7.09 -16.83
C LYS A 47 13.55 6.88 -15.40
N ILE A 48 13.74 7.89 -14.54
CA ILE A 48 13.14 7.92 -13.19
C ILE A 48 11.63 7.80 -13.30
N ALA A 49 10.99 8.67 -14.10
CA ALA A 49 9.53 8.67 -14.24
C ALA A 49 8.97 7.32 -14.71
N LYS A 50 9.66 6.59 -15.59
CA LYS A 50 9.23 5.25 -16.04
C LYS A 50 9.42 4.18 -14.95
N ARG A 51 10.53 4.21 -14.21
CA ARG A 51 10.85 3.22 -13.15
C ARG A 51 10.09 3.46 -11.85
N SER A 52 9.62 4.67 -11.61
CA SER A 52 8.81 5.03 -10.44
C SER A 52 7.33 4.73 -10.59
N LYS A 53 6.89 4.16 -11.73
CA LYS A 53 5.49 3.75 -11.93
C LYS A 53 5.16 2.53 -11.07
N ILE A 54 4.07 2.61 -10.31
CA ILE A 54 3.63 1.54 -9.41
C ILE A 54 2.30 0.97 -9.91
N LYS A 55 2.17 -0.36 -9.88
CA LYS A 55 0.89 -1.06 -10.13
C LYS A 55 0.29 -1.46 -8.79
N SER A 56 -0.79 -0.79 -8.40
CA SER A 56 -1.57 -1.08 -7.19
C SER A 56 -2.61 -2.16 -7.41
N PHE A 57 -3.07 -2.75 -6.30
CA PHE A 57 -4.22 -3.65 -6.26
C PHE A 57 -5.08 -3.34 -5.04
N VAL A 58 -6.36 -3.67 -5.13
CA VAL A 58 -7.33 -3.56 -4.04
C VAL A 58 -8.11 -4.87 -4.01
N THR A 59 -8.00 -5.60 -2.90
CA THR A 59 -8.57 -6.94 -2.71
C THR A 59 -8.94 -7.15 -1.25
N VAL A 60 -9.99 -7.95 -1.01
CA VAL A 60 -10.33 -8.45 0.33
C VAL A 60 -9.61 -9.77 0.55
N TYR A 61 -8.97 -9.92 1.70
CA TYR A 61 -8.29 -11.15 2.12
C TYR A 61 -8.83 -11.63 3.45
N ASN A 62 -8.85 -12.95 3.64
CA ASN A 62 -8.95 -13.55 4.97
C ASN A 62 -7.61 -13.34 5.72
N TYR A 63 -7.66 -13.23 7.05
CA TYR A 63 -6.48 -13.03 7.89
C TYR A 63 -5.50 -14.20 7.82
N ASP A 64 -5.98 -15.43 7.65
CA ASP A 64 -5.12 -16.61 7.51
C ASP A 64 -4.20 -16.55 6.28
N HIS A 65 -4.59 -15.77 5.27
CA HIS A 65 -3.81 -15.56 4.05
C HIS A 65 -2.82 -14.39 4.17
N LEU A 66 -2.66 -13.81 5.36
CA LEU A 66 -1.85 -12.63 5.61
C LEU A 66 -0.84 -12.89 6.73
N MET A 67 0.41 -12.56 6.48
CA MET A 67 1.45 -12.54 7.50
C MET A 67 1.63 -11.11 8.04
N PRO A 68 1.46 -10.90 9.36
CA PRO A 68 1.67 -9.60 9.97
C PRO A 68 3.15 -9.22 9.98
N THR A 69 3.43 -7.94 9.76
CA THR A 69 4.80 -7.40 9.88
C THR A 69 4.86 -6.28 10.92
N ARG A 70 6.06 -5.99 11.41
CA ARG A 70 6.30 -4.89 12.37
C ARG A 70 5.99 -3.51 11.76
N TYR A 71 6.18 -3.36 10.45
CA TYR A 71 6.15 -2.07 9.76
C TYR A 71 4.74 -1.46 9.69
N SER A 72 4.70 -0.13 9.81
CA SER A 72 3.54 0.69 9.49
C SER A 72 3.89 1.68 8.38
N VAL A 73 2.88 2.04 7.60
CA VAL A 73 2.93 3.01 6.52
C VAL A 73 1.71 3.90 6.67
N ASP A 74 1.97 5.19 6.90
CA ASP A 74 0.94 6.20 6.99
C ASP A 74 0.79 6.90 5.63
N ILE A 75 -0.18 6.45 4.84
CA ILE A 75 -0.56 7.06 3.56
C ILE A 75 -2.03 7.46 3.69
N PRO A 76 -2.37 8.75 3.56
CA PRO A 76 -3.75 9.19 3.60
C PRO A 76 -4.44 8.70 2.32
N LEU A 77 -5.30 7.70 2.48
CA LEU A 77 -6.13 7.15 1.41
C LEU A 77 -7.60 7.47 1.72
N ASN A 78 -8.37 7.94 0.74
CA ASN A 78 -9.80 8.18 0.97
C ASN A 78 -10.53 6.87 1.23
N LYS A 79 -11.00 6.72 2.46
CA LYS A 79 -11.80 5.56 2.90
C LYS A 79 -13.15 5.49 2.19
N THR A 80 -13.65 6.60 1.65
CA THR A 80 -14.91 6.70 0.90
C THR A 80 -14.79 6.06 -0.48
N VAL A 81 -13.71 6.34 -1.20
CA VAL A 81 -13.47 5.82 -2.54
C VAL A 81 -13.05 4.34 -2.52
N ILE A 82 -12.53 3.87 -1.39
CA ILE A 82 -11.97 2.52 -1.24
C ILE A 82 -12.74 1.76 -0.15
N SER A 83 -14.05 1.67 -0.36
CA SER A 83 -14.98 0.92 0.48
C SER A 83 -15.14 -0.53 0.00
N LYS A 84 -15.89 -1.35 0.75
CA LYS A 84 -16.24 -2.73 0.33
C LYS A 84 -17.15 -2.74 -0.91
N ASP A 85 -17.89 -1.66 -1.15
CA ASP A 85 -18.86 -1.58 -2.25
C ASP A 85 -18.18 -1.41 -3.61
N VAL A 86 -16.91 -1.00 -3.60
CA VAL A 86 -16.03 -0.89 -4.76
C VAL A 86 -15.88 -2.21 -5.51
N PHE A 87 -16.07 -3.35 -4.84
CA PHE A 87 -15.99 -4.67 -5.47
C PHE A 87 -17.23 -5.05 -6.27
N ARG A 88 -18.35 -4.31 -6.13
CA ARG A 88 -19.59 -4.55 -6.87
C ARG A 88 -19.53 -4.01 -8.29
N ASP A 89 -18.82 -2.89 -8.51
CA ASP A 89 -18.68 -2.25 -9.82
C ASP A 89 -17.20 -2.22 -10.28
N PRO A 90 -16.86 -2.84 -11.43
CA PRO A 90 -15.53 -2.76 -12.03
C PRO A 90 -15.00 -1.33 -12.25
N ALA A 91 -15.87 -0.37 -12.56
CA ALA A 91 -15.49 1.03 -12.77
C ALA A 91 -15.02 1.68 -11.47
N LEU A 92 -15.75 1.46 -10.36
CA LEU A 92 -15.33 1.89 -9.02
C LEU A 92 -14.01 1.23 -8.63
N LYS A 93 -13.84 -0.08 -8.89
CA LYS A 93 -12.57 -0.79 -8.63
C LYS A 93 -11.40 -0.23 -9.42
N ARG A 94 -11.63 0.27 -10.63
CA ARG A 94 -10.60 0.97 -11.43
C ARG A 94 -10.25 2.33 -10.81
N LYS A 95 -11.25 3.11 -10.39
CA LYS A 95 -11.04 4.41 -9.72
C LYS A 95 -10.25 4.25 -8.42
N ALA A 96 -10.65 3.31 -7.56
CA ALA A 96 -9.94 3.00 -6.31
C ALA A 96 -8.47 2.60 -6.55
N ARG A 97 -8.21 1.71 -7.52
CA ARG A 97 -6.82 1.35 -7.87
C ARG A 97 -6.01 2.56 -8.35
N GLN A 98 -6.62 3.42 -9.17
CA GLN A 98 -5.96 4.60 -9.69
C GLN A 98 -5.60 5.58 -8.57
N GLU A 99 -6.48 5.79 -7.60
CA GLU A 99 -6.19 6.63 -6.43
C GLU A 99 -5.03 6.07 -5.58
N VAL A 100 -5.07 4.77 -5.24
CA VAL A 100 -3.98 4.11 -4.50
C VAL A 100 -2.66 4.23 -5.25
N LYS A 101 -2.69 4.06 -6.57
CA LYS A 101 -1.50 4.18 -7.42
C LYS A 101 -0.89 5.57 -7.30
N VAL A 102 -1.69 6.63 -7.44
CA VAL A 102 -1.20 8.02 -7.37
C VAL A 102 -0.54 8.26 -6.01
N LYS A 103 -1.18 7.87 -4.91
CA LYS A 103 -0.63 8.05 -3.56
C LYS A 103 0.65 7.24 -3.32
N PHE A 104 0.73 6.02 -3.85
CA PHE A 104 1.94 5.20 -3.74
C PHE A 104 3.10 5.79 -4.55
N GLU A 105 2.83 6.30 -5.75
CA GLU A 105 3.85 6.96 -6.58
C GLU A 105 4.34 8.28 -5.93
N GLU A 106 3.43 9.07 -5.33
CA GLU A 106 3.79 10.24 -4.52
C GLU A 106 4.72 9.86 -3.36
N ARG A 107 4.33 8.88 -2.54
CA ARG A 107 5.12 8.44 -1.38
C ARG A 107 6.47 7.84 -1.78
N TYR A 108 6.52 7.09 -2.87
CA TYR A 108 7.75 6.50 -3.40
C TYR A 108 8.74 7.57 -3.88
N LYS A 109 8.26 8.63 -4.56
CA LYS A 109 9.10 9.76 -5.00
C LYS A 109 9.73 10.52 -3.82
N ILE A 110 9.04 10.58 -2.68
CA ILE A 110 9.55 11.21 -1.45
C ILE A 110 10.65 10.33 -0.81
N GLY A 111 10.78 9.05 -1.19
CA GLY A 111 11.80 8.15 -0.66
C GLY A 111 11.47 7.52 0.71
N LYS A 112 10.22 7.67 1.17
CA LYS A 112 9.74 7.10 2.43
C LYS A 112 9.34 5.63 2.28
N ASN A 113 9.33 4.91 3.40
CA ASN A 113 8.89 3.51 3.48
C ASN A 113 9.64 2.58 2.50
N LYS A 114 10.98 2.71 2.40
CA LYS A 114 11.83 1.96 1.45
C LYS A 114 11.55 0.45 1.44
N TRP A 115 11.44 -0.16 2.63
CA TRP A 115 11.14 -1.57 2.73
C TRP A 115 9.81 -1.93 2.06
N PHE A 116 8.77 -1.10 2.18
CA PHE A 116 7.47 -1.35 1.56
C PHE A 116 7.57 -1.38 0.03
N PHE A 117 8.31 -0.46 -0.56
CA PHE A 117 8.46 -0.35 -2.02
C PHE A 117 9.56 -1.26 -2.61
N GLN A 118 10.39 -1.86 -1.77
CA GLN A 118 11.38 -2.85 -2.21
C GLN A 118 10.70 -4.22 -2.40
N LYS A 119 10.96 -4.85 -3.56
CA LYS A 119 10.49 -6.20 -3.85
C LYS A 119 11.04 -7.18 -2.80
N LEU A 120 10.16 -7.99 -2.20
CA LEU A 120 10.57 -9.12 -1.36
C LEU A 120 11.23 -10.18 -2.26
N ARG A 121 12.41 -10.66 -1.87
CA ARG A 121 13.10 -11.76 -2.55
C ARG A 121 12.83 -13.02 -1.74
N PHE A 122 12.27 -14.02 -2.40
CA PHE A 122 11.99 -15.36 -1.93
C PHE A 122 12.21 -16.30 -3.12
#